data_AF-A0A8T3MUU8-F1
#
_entry.id   AF-A0A8T3MUU8-F1
#
_cell.length_a   1.000
_cell.length_b   1.000
_cell.length_c   1.000
_cell.angle_alpha   90.00
_cell.angle_beta   90.00
_cell.angle_gamma   90.00
#
_symmetry.space_group_name_H-M   'P 1'
#
loop_
_entity.id
_entity.type
_entity.pdbx_description
1 polymer ?
#
loop_
_entity_poly.entity_id
_entity_poly.type
_entity_poly.pdbx_seq_one_letter_code
_entity_poly.pdbx_strand_id
1 'polypeptide(L)' 'MRVSYLDYAMSVIVSRALPDVRDGLKPVHRRILYTMGEMGLSSTSSYRKCAAIVGEVMGKY' A
#
# COMPACT_ATOMS: atom_id res chain seq x y z
N MET A 1 1.27 -18.20 23.39
CA MET A 1 0.62 -16.85 23.44
C MET A 1 1.61 -15.70 23.32
N ARG A 2 2.66 -15.61 24.16
CA ARG A 2 3.61 -14.46 24.12
C ARG A 2 4.30 -14.26 22.77
N VAL A 3 4.76 -15.33 22.14
CA VAL A 3 5.42 -15.27 20.82
C VAL A 3 4.47 -14.76 19.74
N SER A 4 3.29 -15.39 19.61
CA SER A 4 2.27 -14.96 18.64
C SER A 4 1.81 -13.52 18.83
N TYR A 5 1.72 -13.05 20.09
CA TYR A 5 1.41 -11.66 20.39
C TYR A 5 2.52 -10.72 19.95
N LEU A 6 3.78 -11.07 20.25
CA LEU A 6 4.95 -10.27 19.87
C LEU A 6 5.11 -10.19 18.34
N ASP A 7 4.94 -11.31 17.64
CA ASP A 7 5.03 -11.36 16.17
C ASP A 7 3.94 -10.50 15.52
N TYR A 8 2.70 -10.59 16.03
CA TYR A 8 1.61 -9.75 15.54
C TYR A 8 1.87 -8.27 15.83
N ALA A 9 2.25 -7.93 17.06
CA ALA A 9 2.54 -6.55 17.45
C ALA A 9 3.65 -5.94 16.58
N MET A 10 4.76 -6.68 16.38
CA MET A 10 5.85 -6.24 15.51
C MET A 10 5.40 -6.06 14.06
N SER A 11 4.59 -6.97 13.52
CA SER A 11 4.05 -6.86 12.16
C SER A 11 3.18 -5.61 11.97
N VAL A 12 2.39 -5.25 12.99
CA VAL A 12 1.52 -4.08 12.95
C VAL A 12 2.33 -2.80 13.03
N ILE A 13 3.31 -2.73 13.93
CA ILE A 13 4.13 -1.54 14.15
C ILE A 13 4.93 -1.20 12.88
N VAL A 14 5.63 -2.19 12.33
CA VAL A 14 6.59 -1.97 11.23
C VAL A 14 5.88 -1.87 9.87
N SER A 15 4.90 -2.73 9.61
CA SER A 15 4.40 -2.96 8.25
C SER A 15 2.96 -2.52 8.02
N ARG A 16 2.31 -1.86 8.99
CA ARG A 16 0.90 -1.47 8.86
C ARG A 16 0.59 -0.09 9.43
N ALA A 17 0.92 0.15 10.69
CA ALA A 17 0.37 1.27 11.45
C ALA A 17 1.18 2.55 11.31
N LEU A 18 2.51 2.47 11.45
CA LEU A 18 3.39 3.64 11.44
C LEU A 18 3.85 3.98 10.01
N PRO A 19 3.82 5.27 9.63
CA PRO A 19 4.41 5.72 8.36
C PRO A 19 5.93 5.74 8.44
N ASP A 20 6.58 5.63 7.28
CA ASP A 20 8.03 5.83 7.17
C ASP A 20 8.34 7.34 7.20
N VAL A 21 9.46 7.73 7.83
CA VAL A 21 9.85 9.14 7.98
C VAL A 21 10.23 9.80 6.65
N ARG A 22 10.69 9.03 5.67
CA ARG A 22 11.22 9.56 4.40
C ARG A 22 10.13 10.06 3.48
N ASP A 23 8.97 9.40 3.48
CA ASP A 23 7.86 9.71 2.59
C ASP A 23 6.52 9.96 3.31
N GLY A 24 6.44 9.69 4.62
CA GLY A 24 5.20 9.83 5.39
C GLY A 24 4.14 8.78 5.01
N LEU A 25 4.49 7.76 4.23
CA LEU A 25 3.53 6.80 3.68
C LEU A 25 3.53 5.48 4.46
N LYS A 26 2.32 5.00 4.73
CA LYS A 26 2.10 3.60 5.14
C LYS A 26 2.34 2.67 3.93
N PRO A 27 2.70 1.40 4.16
CA PRO A 27 2.95 0.45 3.06
C PRO A 27 1.83 0.34 2.04
N VAL A 28 0.56 0.46 2.46
CA VAL A 28 -0.61 0.42 1.57
C VAL A 28 -0.64 1.60 0.59
N HIS A 29 -0.33 2.83 1.04
CA HIS A 29 -0.34 4.01 0.18
C HIS A 29 0.76 3.91 -0.88
N ARG A 30 1.94 3.41 -0.49
CA ARG A 30 3.08 3.22 -1.39
C ARG A 30 2.74 2.25 -2.52
N ARG A 31 2.09 1.12 -2.21
CA ARG A 31 1.65 0.14 -3.21
C ARG A 31 0.64 0.74 -4.19
N ILE A 32 -0.35 1.49 -3.69
CA ILE A 32 -1.37 2.13 -4.55
C ILE A 32 -0.72 3.13 -5.52
N LEU A 33 0.10 4.05 -5.00
CA LEU A 33 0.73 5.07 -5.84
C LEU A 33 1.73 4.47 -6.83
N TYR A 34 2.46 3.44 -6.43
CA TYR A 34 3.38 2.73 -7.31
C TYR A 34 2.62 2.05 -8.47
N THR A 35 1.56 1.30 -8.17
CA THR A 35 0.72 0.67 -9.21
C THR A 35 0.08 1.72 -10.12
N MET A 36 -0.39 2.85 -9.59
CA MET A 36 -0.92 3.93 -10.41
C MET A 36 0.13 4.50 -11.38
N GLY A 37 1.38 4.63 -10.92
CA GLY A 37 2.51 5.02 -11.77
C GLY A 37 2.80 4.01 -12.89
N GLU A 38 2.87 2.71 -12.56
CA GLU A 38 3.07 1.63 -13.53
C GLU A 38 1.93 1.56 -14.57
N MET A 39 0.70 1.90 -14.16
CA MET A 39 -0.47 1.95 -15.03
C MET A 39 -0.55 3.24 -15.88
N GLY A 40 0.37 4.18 -15.71
CA GLY A 40 0.37 5.47 -16.41
C GLY A 40 -0.78 6.41 -16.01
N LEU A 41 -1.32 6.25 -14.79
CA LEU A 41 -2.43 7.06 -14.27
C LEU A 41 -1.91 8.39 -13.72
N SER A 42 -1.69 9.36 -14.61
CA SER A 42 -1.37 10.75 -14.26
C SER A 42 -2.63 11.61 -14.14
N SER A 43 -2.51 12.82 -13.60
CA SER A 43 -3.59 13.80 -13.52
C SER A 43 -4.15 14.24 -14.89
N THR A 44 -3.39 14.01 -15.96
CA THR A 44 -3.80 14.32 -17.35
C THR A 44 -4.46 13.12 -18.04
N SER A 45 -4.42 11.93 -17.44
CA SER A 45 -4.99 10.70 -18.02
C SER A 45 -6.50 10.62 -17.81
N SER A 46 -7.19 9.82 -18.63
CA SER A 46 -8.62 9.59 -18.48
C SER A 46 -8.94 8.77 -17.23
N TYR A 47 -10.07 9.07 -16.61
CA TYR A 47 -10.49 8.36 -15.40
C TYR A 47 -10.69 6.87 -15.65
N ARG A 48 -10.09 6.04 -14.79
CA ARG A 48 -10.34 4.59 -14.72
C ARG A 48 -11.12 4.23 -13.46
N LYS A 49 -11.86 3.14 -13.55
CA LYS A 49 -12.68 2.65 -12.42
C LYS A 49 -11.78 2.19 -11.27
N CYS A 50 -12.15 2.56 -10.05
CA CYS A 50 -11.41 2.20 -8.84
C CYS A 50 -11.24 0.68 -8.69
N ALA A 51 -12.25 -0.11 -9.10
CA ALA A 51 -12.19 -1.57 -9.04
C ALA A 51 -11.01 -2.16 -9.85
N ALA A 52 -10.66 -1.55 -10.98
CA ALA A 52 -9.52 -2.00 -11.78
C ALA A 52 -8.19 -1.73 -11.05
N ILE A 53 -8.04 -0.55 -10.44
CA ILE A 53 -6.82 -0.18 -9.70
C ILE A 53 -6.68 -1.06 -8.45
N VAL A 54 -7.77 -1.29 -7.71
CA VAL A 54 -7.78 -2.16 -6.54
C VAL A 54 -7.39 -3.59 -6.91
N GLY A 55 -7.97 -4.13 -8.00
CA GLY A 55 -7.63 -5.47 -8.49
C GLY A 55 -6.15 -5.61 -8.86
N GLU A 56 -5.60 -4.60 -9.53
CA GLU A 56 -4.18 -4.59 -9.91
C GLU A 56 -3.25 -4.51 -8.69
N VAL A 57 -3.57 -3.65 -7.72
CA VAL A 57 -2.80 -3.52 -6.47
C VAL A 57 -2.80 -4.84 -5.69
N MET A 58 -3.97 -5.46 -5.52
CA MET A 58 -4.11 -6.73 -4.79
C MET A 58 -3.49 -7.92 -5.52
N GLY A 59 -3.49 -7.91 -6.86
CA GLY A 59 -2.93 -8.99 -7.66
C GLY A 59 -1.40 -9.00 -7.70
N LYS A 60 -0.77 -7.81 -7.59
CA LYS A 60 0.69 -7.65 -7.67
C LYS A 60 1.40 -7.59 -6.32
N TYR A 61 0.74 -7.12 -5.25
CA TYR A 61 1.37 -6.81 -3.95
C TYR A 61 0.58 -7.28 -2.74
#